data_AF-A0ABD2MXX6-F1
#
_entry.id   AF-A0ABD2MXX6-F1
#
_cell.length_a   1.000
_cell.length_b   1.000
_cell.length_c   1.000
_cell.angle_alpha   90.00
_cell.angle_beta   90.00
_cell.angle_gamma   90.00
#
_symmetry.space_group_name_H-M   'P 1'
#
loop_
_entity.id
_entity.type
_entity.pdbx_description
1 polymer ?
#
loop_
_entity_poly.entity_id
_entity_poly.type
_entity_poly.pdbx_seq_one_letter_code
_entity_poly.pdbx_strand_id
1 'polypeptide(L)'
;MWTMLSKPSKTKETATKDTKRNKMRIFPTSKLDYLRDQLRNIWSEITNSKDVNRAYGRFIDKMKTLIEEILTFKTIQQHDMKPWNTQAMRISARRKNVLYHLKNEGEISTGYYEKYSGILKRVVRAAKLLSSEVRLD
;
A
#
# COMPACT_ATOMS: atom_id res chain seq x y z
N MET A 1 29.50 45.78 -33.41
CA MET A 1 29.68 44.34 -33.21
C MET A 1 30.08 44.12 -31.76
N TRP A 2 29.12 43.77 -30.89
CA TRP A 2 29.35 43.40 -29.49
C TRP A 2 28.53 42.14 -29.24
N THR A 3 29.18 41.07 -28.85
CA THR A 3 28.61 39.74 -28.61
C THR A 3 28.55 39.45 -27.10
N MET A 4 27.45 38.77 -26.71
CA MET A 4 27.29 37.93 -25.51
C MET A 4 27.18 38.69 -24.16
N LEU A 5 26.33 38.36 -23.19
CA LEU A 5 25.72 37.09 -22.80
C LEU A 5 24.26 37.28 -22.32
N SER A 6 23.38 36.43 -22.85
CA SER A 6 22.07 36.12 -22.27
C SER A 6 22.25 35.41 -20.92
N LYS A 7 21.59 35.89 -19.87
CA LYS A 7 21.48 35.18 -18.59
C LYS A 7 20.30 34.20 -18.68
N PRO A 8 20.49 32.88 -18.49
CA PRO A 8 19.37 31.97 -18.40
C PRO A 8 18.63 32.16 -17.07
N SER A 9 17.36 32.57 -17.17
CA SER A 9 16.36 32.49 -16.09
C SER A 9 16.19 31.02 -15.68
N LYS A 10 16.64 30.67 -14.46
CA LYS A 10 16.32 29.38 -13.84
C LYS A 10 14.94 29.49 -13.20
N THR A 11 13.89 29.22 -13.96
CA THR A 11 12.59 28.84 -13.42
C THR A 11 12.75 27.54 -12.63
N LYS A 12 12.76 27.66 -11.30
CA LYS A 12 12.58 26.51 -10.41
C LYS A 12 11.11 26.15 -10.43
N GLU A 13 10.69 25.38 -11.42
CA GLU A 13 9.46 24.61 -11.34
C GLU A 13 9.65 23.56 -10.25
N THR A 14 9.21 23.88 -9.04
CA THR A 14 9.00 22.89 -7.99
C THR A 14 7.78 22.07 -8.37
N ALA A 15 8.01 21.03 -9.19
CA ALA A 15 7.06 19.94 -9.37
C ALA A 15 6.93 19.21 -8.03
N THR A 16 5.97 19.64 -7.21
CA THR A 16 5.43 18.85 -6.11
C THR A 16 4.80 17.58 -6.68
N LYS A 17 5.62 16.56 -6.89
CA LYS A 17 5.17 15.20 -7.18
C LYS A 17 4.56 14.63 -5.90
N ASP A 18 3.26 14.89 -5.70
CA ASP A 18 2.39 14.04 -4.90
C ASP A 18 2.30 12.65 -5.55
N THR A 19 3.37 11.88 -5.41
CA THR A 19 3.34 10.46 -5.73
C THR A 19 2.74 9.76 -4.53
N LYS A 20 1.43 9.53 -4.59
CA LYS A 20 0.76 8.42 -3.90
C LYS A 20 1.67 7.20 -4.04
N ARG A 21 2.46 6.90 -3.00
CA ARG A 21 3.31 5.70 -2.97
C ARG A 21 2.39 4.49 -2.90
N ASN A 22 1.85 4.08 -4.04
CA ASN A 22 1.49 2.69 -4.23
C ASN A 22 2.77 1.91 -3.97
N LYS A 23 2.85 1.26 -2.82
CA LYS A 23 3.92 0.31 -2.52
C LYS A 23 3.77 -0.82 -3.54
N MET A 24 4.39 -0.68 -4.71
CA MET A 24 4.46 -1.76 -5.68
C MET A 24 5.07 -2.95 -4.99
N ARG A 25 4.38 -4.09 -5.08
CA ARG A 25 4.88 -5.33 -4.54
C ARG A 25 6.08 -5.76 -5.40
N ILE A 26 7.27 -5.70 -4.82
CA ILE A 26 8.49 -6.18 -5.45
C ILE A 26 8.53 -7.70 -5.26
N PHE A 27 8.48 -8.45 -6.35
CA PHE A 27 8.66 -9.89 -6.34
C PHE A 27 10.14 -10.24 -6.49
N PRO A 28 10.63 -11.30 -5.83
CA PRO A 28 12.00 -11.78 -6.06
C PRO A 28 12.21 -12.13 -7.53
N THR A 29 13.38 -11.77 -8.08
CA THR A 29 13.74 -12.04 -9.48
C THR A 29 13.64 -13.53 -9.81
N SER A 30 14.06 -14.41 -8.88
CA SER A 30 13.95 -15.86 -9.03
C SER A 30 12.52 -16.37 -9.25
N LYS A 31 11.52 -15.77 -8.59
CA LYS A 31 10.10 -16.11 -8.81
C LYS A 31 9.60 -15.62 -10.16
N LEU A 32 10.09 -14.48 -10.62
CA LEU A 32 9.74 -13.92 -11.94
C LEU A 32 10.40 -14.71 -13.07
N ASP A 33 11.62 -15.19 -12.88
CA ASP A 33 12.31 -16.04 -13.85
C ASP A 33 11.64 -17.42 -13.91
N TYR A 34 11.29 -18.03 -12.77
CA TYR A 34 10.47 -19.24 -12.72
C TYR A 34 9.13 -19.06 -13.46
N LEU A 35 8.41 -17.95 -13.22
CA LEU A 35 7.17 -17.65 -13.95
C LEU A 35 7.40 -17.59 -15.46
N ARG A 36 8.47 -16.93 -15.88
CA ARG A 36 8.82 -16.76 -17.30
C ARG A 36 9.09 -18.09 -17.96
N ASP A 37 9.82 -18.98 -17.30
CA ASP A 37 10.14 -20.31 -17.82
C ASP A 37 8.89 -21.20 -17.92
N GLN A 38 8.03 -21.16 -16.89
CA GLN A 38 6.77 -21.90 -16.90
C GLN A 38 5.82 -21.40 -18.00
N LEU A 39 5.73 -20.08 -18.21
CA LEU A 39 4.92 -19.50 -19.29
C LEU A 39 5.40 -19.95 -20.69
N ARG A 40 6.71 -20.07 -20.90
CA ARG A 40 7.27 -20.57 -22.16
C ARG A 40 6.87 -22.02 -22.42
N ASN A 41 6.93 -22.86 -21.39
CA ASN A 41 6.56 -24.28 -21.49
C ASN A 41 5.06 -24.48 -21.71
N ILE A 42 4.22 -23.62 -21.13
CA ILE A 42 2.78 -23.72 -21.31
C ILE A 42 2.36 -23.32 -22.72
N TRP A 43 3.00 -22.29 -23.30
CA TRP A 43 2.69 -21.88 -24.66
C TRP A 43 2.99 -22.96 -25.70
N SER A 44 4.09 -23.69 -25.54
CA SER A 44 4.43 -24.79 -26.46
C SER A 44 3.42 -25.94 -26.38
N GLU A 45 2.87 -26.24 -25.21
CA GLU A 45 1.80 -27.24 -25.06
C GLU A 45 0.49 -26.82 -25.73
N ILE A 46 0.15 -25.53 -25.69
CA ILE A 46 -1.08 -25.00 -26.30
C ILE A 46 -0.97 -25.01 -27.82
N THR A 47 0.15 -24.53 -28.37
CA THR A 47 0.35 -24.42 -29.82
C THR A 47 0.43 -25.79 -30.51
N ASN A 48 0.81 -26.83 -29.77
CA ASN A 48 0.90 -28.20 -30.28
C ASN A 48 -0.38 -29.03 -30.03
N SER A 49 -1.39 -28.47 -29.38
CA SER A 49 -2.63 -29.20 -29.10
C SER A 49 -3.57 -29.20 -30.31
N LYS A 50 -4.12 -30.37 -30.63
CA LYS A 50 -5.18 -30.52 -31.64
C LYS A 50 -6.56 -30.07 -31.15
N ASP A 51 -6.73 -29.97 -29.83
CA ASP A 51 -7.97 -29.53 -29.18
C ASP A 51 -7.72 -28.22 -28.44
N VAL A 52 -8.24 -27.14 -29.02
CA VAL A 52 -8.06 -25.77 -28.52
C VAL A 52 -8.78 -25.56 -27.20
N ASN A 53 -9.97 -26.14 -27.02
CA ASN A 53 -10.77 -25.96 -25.80
C ASN A 53 -10.09 -26.63 -24.61
N ARG A 54 -9.58 -27.85 -24.81
CA ARG A 54 -8.84 -28.57 -23.77
C ARG A 54 -7.51 -27.92 -23.44
N ALA A 55 -6.81 -27.39 -24.45
CA ALA A 55 -5.56 -26.64 -24.26
C ALA A 55 -5.79 -25.35 -23.45
N TYR A 56 -6.84 -24.62 -23.78
CA TYR A 56 -7.22 -23.41 -23.05
C TYR A 56 -7.60 -23.71 -21.60
N GLY A 57 -8.34 -24.79 -21.33
CA GLY A 57 -8.62 -25.22 -19.96
C GLY A 57 -7.34 -25.48 -19.15
N ARG A 58 -6.40 -26.25 -19.72
CA ARG A 58 -5.10 -26.52 -19.09
C ARG A 58 -4.25 -25.27 -18.86
N PHE A 59 -4.30 -24.32 -19.79
CA PHE A 59 -3.63 -23.02 -19.64
C PHE A 59 -4.14 -22.29 -18.41
N ILE A 60 -5.45 -22.16 -18.28
CA ILE A 60 -6.08 -21.45 -17.16
C ILE A 60 -5.74 -22.11 -15.83
N ASP A 61 -5.78 -23.44 -15.76
CA ASP A 61 -5.48 -24.18 -14.52
C ASP A 61 -4.00 -24.03 -14.11
N LYS A 62 -3.06 -24.15 -15.07
CA LYS A 62 -1.64 -23.92 -14.78
C LYS A 62 -1.36 -22.48 -14.39
N MET A 63 -2.02 -21.51 -15.03
CA MET A 63 -1.87 -20.09 -14.69
C MET A 63 -2.37 -19.79 -13.28
N LYS A 64 -3.50 -20.36 -12.85
CA LYS A 64 -3.98 -20.22 -11.47
C LYS A 64 -2.96 -20.77 -10.46
N THR A 65 -2.45 -21.96 -10.72
CA THR A 65 -1.44 -22.61 -9.86
C THR A 65 -0.17 -21.76 -9.74
N LEU A 66 0.36 -21.29 -10.86
CA LEU A 66 1.55 -20.42 -10.88
C LEU A 66 1.32 -19.10 -10.14
N ILE A 67 0.14 -18.51 -10.31
CA ILE A 67 -0.25 -17.29 -9.60
C ILE A 67 -0.25 -17.53 -8.08
N GLU A 68 -0.80 -18.64 -7.60
CA GLU A 68 -0.82 -18.95 -6.17
C GLU A 68 0.59 -19.19 -5.59
N GLU A 69 1.46 -19.89 -6.32
CA GLU A 69 2.85 -20.15 -5.90
C GLU A 69 3.71 -18.87 -5.86
N ILE A 70 3.57 -18.02 -6.88
CA ILE A 70 4.39 -16.82 -7.06
C ILE A 70 3.83 -15.65 -6.27
N LEU A 71 2.53 -15.38 -6.43
CA LEU A 71 1.77 -14.44 -5.64
C LEU A 71 1.31 -15.15 -4.37
N THR A 72 2.25 -15.51 -3.51
CA THR A 72 1.94 -15.96 -2.15
C THR A 72 1.20 -14.81 -1.48
N PHE A 73 -0.14 -14.79 -1.52
CA PHE A 73 -0.91 -13.76 -0.85
C PHE A 73 -0.50 -13.89 0.61
N LYS A 74 0.15 -12.85 1.15
CA LYS A 74 0.55 -12.88 2.56
C LYS A 74 -0.72 -13.24 3.32
N THR A 75 -0.72 -14.40 3.98
CA THR A 75 -1.67 -14.69 5.03
C THR A 75 -1.56 -13.48 5.93
N ILE A 76 -2.61 -12.65 5.97
CA ILE A 76 -2.63 -11.48 6.83
C ILE A 76 -2.53 -12.09 8.22
N GLN A 77 -1.33 -12.10 8.80
CA GLN A 77 -1.17 -12.53 10.17
C GLN A 77 -2.13 -11.66 10.97
N GLN A 78 -3.18 -12.28 11.49
CA GLN A 78 -4.05 -11.64 12.47
C GLN A 78 -3.16 -11.41 13.69
N HIS A 79 -2.50 -10.26 13.72
CA HIS A 79 -1.88 -9.80 14.94
C HIS A 79 -3.00 -9.63 15.95
N ASP A 80 -2.87 -10.29 17.10
CA ASP A 80 -3.77 -10.10 18.22
C ASP A 80 -3.92 -8.61 18.48
N MET A 81 -5.15 -8.13 18.29
CA MET A 81 -5.44 -6.73 18.48
C MET A 81 -5.25 -6.41 19.95
N LYS A 82 -4.38 -5.43 20.24
CA LYS A 82 -4.21 -4.95 21.62
C LYS A 82 -5.58 -4.51 22.16
N PRO A 83 -5.98 -4.90 23.38
CA PRO A 83 -7.32 -4.62 23.91
C PRO A 83 -7.72 -3.13 23.87
N TRP A 84 -6.75 -2.22 24.04
CA TRP A 84 -6.97 -0.77 23.96
C TRP A 84 -7.27 -0.26 22.54
N ASN A 85 -6.97 -1.03 21.49
CA ASN A 85 -7.12 -0.64 20.09
C ASN A 85 -8.52 -0.99 19.55
N THR A 86 -9.54 -0.41 20.18
CA THR A 86 -10.94 -0.64 19.85
C THR A 86 -11.31 -0.11 18.46
N GLN A 87 -12.45 -0.55 17.91
CA GLN A 87 -12.96 -0.03 16.64
C GLN A 87 -13.16 1.50 16.67
N ALA A 88 -13.67 2.04 17.78
CA ALA A 88 -13.82 3.48 17.98
C ALA A 88 -12.47 4.21 17.87
N MET A 89 -11.41 3.66 18.50
CA MET A 89 -10.07 4.22 18.41
C MET A 89 -9.54 4.26 16.98
N ARG A 90 -9.80 3.20 16.20
CA ARG A 90 -9.43 3.14 14.78
C ARG A 90 -10.17 4.17 13.95
N ILE A 91 -11.47 4.37 14.21
CA ILE A 91 -12.27 5.41 13.54
C ILE A 91 -11.69 6.79 13.86
N SER A 92 -11.38 7.08 15.12
CA SER A 92 -10.77 8.36 15.49
C SER A 92 -9.39 8.56 14.85
N ALA A 93 -8.58 7.50 14.76
CA ALA A 93 -7.28 7.57 14.07
C ALA A 93 -7.44 7.85 12.57
N ARG A 94 -8.41 7.22 11.90
CA ARG A 94 -8.75 7.52 10.49
C ARG A 94 -9.23 8.96 10.33
N ARG A 95 -10.11 9.43 11.21
CA ARG A 95 -10.61 10.82 11.19
C ARG A 95 -9.46 11.82 11.38
N LYS A 96 -8.50 11.55 12.27
CA LYS A 96 -7.29 12.38 12.42
C LYS A 96 -6.54 12.52 11.09
N ASN A 97 -6.38 11.43 10.34
CA ASN A 97 -5.69 11.47 9.05
C ASN A 97 -6.48 12.29 8.02
N VAL A 98 -7.81 12.17 7.98
CA VAL A 98 -8.65 13.02 7.14
C VAL A 98 -8.45 14.50 7.50
N LEU A 99 -8.49 14.84 8.79
CA LEU A 99 -8.27 16.21 9.26
C LEU A 99 -6.86 16.72 8.91
N TYR A 100 -5.84 15.85 8.90
CA TYR A 100 -4.50 16.24 8.45
C TYR A 100 -4.48 16.66 6.97
N HIS A 101 -5.20 15.95 6.11
CA HIS A 101 -5.33 16.32 4.70
C HIS A 101 -6.09 17.64 4.54
N LEU A 102 -7.25 17.77 5.18
CA LEU A 102 -8.05 19.00 5.15
C LEU A 102 -7.27 20.21 5.68
N LYS A 103 -6.42 20.02 6.69
CA LYS A 103 -5.53 21.07 7.20
C LYS A 103 -4.54 21.52 6.13
N ASN A 104 -3.93 20.58 5.41
CA ASN A 104 -2.93 20.89 4.39
C ASN A 104 -3.55 21.52 3.14
N GLU A 105 -4.81 21.20 2.86
CA GLU A 105 -5.62 21.82 1.80
C GLU A 105 -6.15 23.22 2.21
N GLY A 106 -5.96 23.62 3.47
CA GLY A 106 -6.41 24.92 4.00
C GLY A 106 -7.89 24.97 4.37
N GLU A 107 -8.61 23.85 4.31
CA GLU A 107 -10.05 23.78 4.61
C GLU A 107 -10.35 23.87 6.11
N ILE A 108 -9.38 23.54 6.98
CA ILE A 108 -9.50 23.66 8.43
C ILE A 108 -8.27 24.34 9.04
N SER A 109 -8.47 24.98 10.19
CA SER A 109 -7.36 25.61 10.92
C SER A 109 -6.42 24.57 11.54
N THR A 110 -5.14 24.94 11.62
CA THR A 110 -4.12 24.17 12.35
C THR A 110 -4.53 23.92 13.80
N GLY A 111 -5.08 24.93 14.47
CA GLY A 111 -5.52 24.82 15.87
C GLY A 111 -6.64 23.79 16.07
N TYR A 112 -7.57 23.67 15.12
CA TYR A 112 -8.61 22.64 15.17
C TYR A 112 -8.01 21.23 15.09
N TYR A 113 -7.10 21.00 14.14
CA TYR A 113 -6.40 19.72 13.99
C TYR A 113 -5.60 19.37 15.26
N GLU A 114 -4.86 20.34 15.82
CA GLU A 114 -4.04 20.13 17.01
C GLU A 114 -4.89 19.80 18.24
N LYS A 115 -6.02 20.49 18.42
CA LYS A 115 -6.99 20.20 19.48
C LYS A 115 -7.51 18.76 19.36
N TYR A 116 -7.92 18.34 18.17
CA TYR A 116 -8.39 16.98 17.92
C TYR A 116 -7.28 15.94 18.20
N SER A 117 -6.07 16.19 17.68
CA SER A 117 -4.90 15.32 17.87
C SER A 117 -4.54 15.17 19.35
N GLY A 118 -4.60 16.27 20.13
CA GLY A 118 -4.35 16.27 21.56
C GLY A 118 -5.39 15.47 22.35
N ILE A 119 -6.68 15.59 22.01
CA ILE A 119 -7.75 14.75 22.60
C ILE A 119 -7.49 13.27 22.32
N LEU A 120 -7.24 12.91 21.06
CA LEU A 120 -7.00 11.51 20.70
C LEU A 120 -5.78 10.94 21.42
N LYS A 121 -4.68 11.70 21.57
CA LYS A 121 -3.50 11.27 22.33
C LYS A 121 -3.85 10.95 23.79
N ARG A 122 -4.64 11.79 24.46
CA ARG A 122 -5.08 11.56 25.85
C ARG A 122 -5.95 10.32 25.96
N VAL A 123 -6.90 10.14 25.06
CA VAL A 123 -7.80 8.98 25.03
C VAL A 123 -7.03 7.68 24.79
N VAL A 124 -6.07 7.66 23.85
CA VAL A 124 -5.19 6.50 23.63
C VAL A 124 -4.36 6.18 24.86
N ARG A 125 -3.83 7.19 25.55
CA ARG A 125 -3.03 7.00 26.77
C ARG A 125 -3.86 6.38 27.89
N ALA A 126 -5.06 6.91 28.13
CA ALA A 126 -5.99 6.37 29.12
C ALA A 126 -6.39 4.93 28.80
N ALA A 127 -6.76 4.64 27.55
CA ALA A 127 -7.14 3.29 27.12
C ALA A 127 -6.00 2.27 27.30
N LYS A 128 -4.74 2.69 27.07
CA LYS A 128 -3.57 1.84 27.30
C LYS A 128 -3.38 1.51 28.78
N LEU A 129 -3.48 2.51 29.67
CA LEU A 129 -3.35 2.32 31.12
C LEU A 129 -4.42 1.36 31.65
N LEU A 130 -5.68 1.60 31.28
CA LEU A 130 -6.79 0.72 31.68
C LEU A 130 -6.57 -0.72 31.19
N SER A 131 -6.10 -0.89 29.95
CA SER A 131 -5.84 -2.24 29.42
C SER A 131 -4.66 -2.97 30.07
N SER A 132 -3.74 -2.25 30.72
CA SER A 132 -2.67 -2.85 31.51
C SER A 132 -3.11 -3.20 32.93
N GLU A 133 -4.00 -2.43 33.53
CA GLU A 133 -4.54 -2.69 34.87
C GLU A 133 -5.45 -3.92 34.88
N VAL A 134 -6.28 -4.13 33.85
CA VAL A 134 -7.17 -5.30 33.71
C VAL A 134 -6.43 -6.64 33.52
N ARG A 135 -5.09 -6.63 33.38
CA ARG A 135 -4.28 -7.84 33.21
C ARG A 135 -3.62 -8.34 34.50
N LEU A 136 -3.84 -7.67 35.62
CA LEU A 136 -3.27 -8.01 36.93
C LEU A 136 -4.25 -8.75 37.86
N ASP A 137 -5.47 -9.02 37.38
CA ASP A 137 -6.46 -9.91 37.99
C ASP A 137 -6.56 -11.23 37.20
#